data_AF-A0A1B3XW59-F1
#
_entry.id   AF-A0A1B3XW59-F1
#
_cell.length_a   1.000
_cell.length_b   1.000
_cell.length_c   1.000
_cell.angle_alpha   90.00
_cell.angle_beta   90.00
_cell.angle_gamma   90.00
#
_symmetry.space_group_name_H-M   'P 1'
#
loop_
_entity.id
_entity.type
_entity.pdbx_description
1 polymer ?
#
loop_
_entity_poly.entity_id
_entity_poly.type
_entity_poly.pdbx_seq_one_letter_code
_entity_poly.pdbx_strand_id
1 'polypeptide(L)'
;MRKRLKKKLENRYNALNEAKRQRFKRKGNRCIKYEFLPVGEKDKYALNNDEITPEYPYATHWLIEAFDWKHTAQIRVFPCSKNGGTTSNSPVQMIIFNDENVKQVLNTFKKVVEDMKSDRFWQTIY
;
A
#
# COMPACT_ATOMS: atom_id res chain seq x y z
N MET A 1 -22.00 -15.84 12.83
CA MET A 1 -20.62 -16.35 12.64
C MET A 1 -19.79 -15.64 11.55
N ARG A 2 -20.36 -15.22 10.40
CA ARG A 2 -19.60 -14.62 9.26
C ARG A 2 -18.78 -13.37 9.60
N LYS A 3 -19.24 -12.46 10.47
CA LYS A 3 -18.51 -11.23 10.86
C LYS A 3 -17.12 -11.51 11.48
N ARG A 4 -17.00 -12.58 12.28
CA ARG A 4 -15.76 -12.90 13.00
C ARG A 4 -14.69 -13.50 12.07
N LEU A 5 -15.12 -14.26 11.06
CA LEU A 5 -14.26 -14.77 9.99
C LEU A 5 -13.80 -13.63 9.05
N LYS A 6 -14.71 -12.72 8.68
CA LYS A 6 -14.36 -11.53 7.87
C LYS A 6 -13.32 -10.65 8.58
N LYS A 7 -13.48 -10.43 9.88
CA LYS A 7 -12.52 -9.69 10.72
C LYS A 7 -11.15 -10.38 10.85
N LYS A 8 -11.10 -11.72 10.76
CA LYS A 8 -9.84 -12.49 10.74
C LYS A 8 -9.11 -12.37 9.39
N LEU A 9 -9.85 -12.33 8.29
CA LEU A 9 -9.28 -12.05 6.96
C LEU A 9 -8.72 -10.62 6.91
N GLU A 10 -9.47 -9.64 7.40
CA GLU A 10 -9.10 -8.22 7.45
C GLU A 10 -7.84 -7.88 8.26
N ASN A 11 -7.35 -8.76 9.15
CA ASN A 11 -6.31 -8.42 10.12
C ASN A 11 -5.23 -9.49 10.25
N ARG A 12 -5.00 -10.31 9.21
CA ARG A 12 -3.92 -11.31 9.26
C ARG A 12 -2.55 -10.64 9.41
N TYR A 13 -2.36 -9.52 8.72
CA TYR A 13 -1.22 -8.62 8.86
C TYR A 13 -1.70 -7.19 9.09
N ASN A 14 -0.84 -6.34 9.65
CA ASN A 14 -1.15 -4.91 9.83
C ASN A 14 -0.04 -4.06 9.23
N ALA A 15 -0.22 -3.72 7.95
CA ALA A 15 0.76 -2.99 7.17
C ALA A 15 0.96 -1.56 7.72
N LEU A 16 -0.09 -0.91 8.24
CA LEU A 16 0.03 0.44 8.80
C LEU A 16 0.91 0.47 10.06
N ASN A 17 0.71 -0.48 10.98
CA ASN A 17 1.53 -0.57 12.18
C ASN A 17 2.96 -1.00 11.85
N GLU A 18 3.13 -1.83 10.83
CA GLU A 18 4.44 -2.19 10.32
C GLU A 18 5.18 -0.97 9.76
N ALA A 19 4.57 -0.20 8.86
CA ALA A 19 5.13 1.04 8.31
C ALA A 19 5.50 2.04 9.43
N LYS A 20 4.61 2.23 10.42
CA LYS A 20 4.88 3.05 11.60
C LYS A 20 6.10 2.57 12.37
N ARG A 21 6.22 1.26 12.64
CA ARG A 21 7.37 0.68 13.36
C ARG A 21 8.66 0.81 12.57
N GLN A 22 8.62 0.52 11.27
CA GLN A 22 9.79 0.57 10.39
C GLN A 22 10.31 2.01 10.21
N ARG A 23 9.44 3.02 10.30
CA ARG A 23 9.84 4.45 10.22
C ARG A 23 10.85 4.84 11.30
N PHE A 24 10.77 4.25 12.49
CA PHE A 24 11.65 4.55 13.62
C PHE A 24 12.92 3.69 13.66
N LYS A 25 13.06 2.71 12.77
CA LYS A 25 14.25 1.85 12.74
C LYS A 25 15.47 2.64 12.27
N ARG A 26 16.60 2.41 12.95
CA ARG A 26 17.91 2.96 12.59
C ARG A 26 18.73 2.04 11.67
N LYS A 27 18.41 0.74 11.63
CA LYS A 27 19.12 -0.28 10.85
C LYS A 27 18.14 -1.23 10.18
N GLY A 28 18.52 -1.75 9.02
CA GLY A 28 17.72 -2.66 8.19
C GLY A 28 16.60 -1.92 7.46
N ASN A 29 15.57 -2.68 7.09
CA ASN A 29 14.37 -2.24 6.40
C ASN A 29 13.74 -0.99 7.03
N ARG A 30 13.68 0.12 6.27
CA ARG A 30 13.21 1.42 6.77
C ARG A 30 12.11 1.99 5.88
N CYS A 31 11.00 2.37 6.51
CA CYS A 31 9.98 3.18 5.86
C CYS A 31 10.42 4.65 5.89
N ILE A 32 10.69 5.23 4.72
CA ILE A 32 11.07 6.64 4.57
C ILE A 32 9.84 7.53 4.81
N LYS A 33 8.74 7.22 4.12
CA LYS A 33 7.49 7.95 4.19
C LYS A 33 6.33 6.99 3.90
N TYR A 34 5.18 7.22 4.52
CA TYR A 34 3.96 6.53 4.13
C TYR A 34 2.79 7.51 4.13
N GLU A 35 1.76 7.18 3.37
CA GLU A 35 0.46 7.85 3.33
C GLU A 35 -0.64 6.80 3.46
N PHE A 36 -1.73 7.18 4.12
CA PHE A 36 -2.87 6.30 4.36
C PHE A 36 -4.14 7.03 3.94
N LEU A 37 -4.79 6.53 2.90
CA LEU A 37 -5.88 7.21 2.20
C LEU A 37 -7.09 6.30 2.07
N PRO A 38 -8.33 6.81 2.09
CA PRO A 38 -9.49 6.01 1.70
C PRO A 38 -9.38 5.62 0.22
N VAL A 39 -9.89 4.43 -0.12
CA VAL A 39 -9.98 3.97 -1.53
C VAL A 39 -11.05 4.80 -2.25
N GLY A 40 -10.74 5.28 -3.45
CA GLY A 40 -11.68 5.99 -4.32
C GLY A 40 -12.81 5.09 -4.83
N GLU A 41 -13.86 5.67 -5.41
CA GLU A 41 -15.03 4.90 -5.85
C GLU A 41 -14.72 4.00 -7.04
N LYS A 42 -13.92 4.47 -8.01
CA LYS A 42 -13.51 3.68 -9.18
C LYS A 42 -12.49 2.61 -8.79
N ASP A 43 -11.50 2.95 -7.96
CA ASP A 43 -10.56 1.98 -7.41
C ASP A 43 -11.29 0.87 -6.64
N LYS A 44 -12.32 1.23 -5.87
CA LYS A 44 -13.16 0.26 -5.15
C LYS A 44 -13.97 -0.60 -6.10
N TYR A 45 -14.45 -0.05 -7.22
CA TYR A 45 -15.12 -0.83 -8.25
C TYR A 45 -14.16 -1.84 -8.88
N ALA A 46 -12.96 -1.42 -9.26
CA ALA A 46 -11.92 -2.28 -9.82
C ALA A 46 -11.57 -3.44 -8.86
N LEU A 47 -11.34 -3.12 -7.58
CA LEU A 47 -11.06 -4.13 -6.54
C LEU A 47 -12.18 -5.15 -6.30
N ASN A 48 -13.43 -4.85 -6.68
CA ASN A 48 -14.57 -5.74 -6.45
C ASN A 48 -15.06 -6.45 -7.71
N ASN A 49 -14.84 -5.89 -8.90
CA ASN A 49 -15.43 -6.37 -10.15
C ASN A 49 -14.43 -6.95 -11.15
N ASP A 50 -13.12 -6.72 -10.98
CA ASP A 50 -12.15 -7.38 -11.85
C ASP A 50 -12.03 -8.87 -11.51
N GLU A 51 -12.26 -9.73 -12.51
CA GLU A 51 -11.98 -11.18 -12.46
C GLU A 51 -10.50 -11.49 -12.14
N ILE A 52 -9.63 -10.47 -12.15
CA ILE A 52 -8.17 -10.52 -11.95
C ILE A 52 -7.77 -10.29 -10.48
N THR A 53 -8.55 -9.54 -9.68
CA THR A 53 -8.21 -9.19 -8.28
C THR A 53 -9.38 -9.34 -7.28
N PRO A 54 -10.12 -10.46 -7.24
CA PRO A 54 -11.19 -10.68 -6.25
C PRO A 54 -10.69 -10.86 -4.80
N GLU A 55 -9.42 -10.59 -4.50
CA GLU A 55 -8.76 -10.92 -3.24
C GLU A 55 -8.93 -9.87 -2.11
N TYR A 56 -9.46 -8.67 -2.41
CA TYR A 56 -9.49 -7.56 -1.45
C TYR A 56 -10.87 -6.91 -1.17
N PRO A 57 -11.98 -7.67 -1.02
CA PRO A 57 -13.33 -7.12 -0.77
C PRO A 57 -13.49 -6.42 0.59
N TYR A 58 -12.44 -6.45 1.41
CA TYR A 58 -12.37 -5.82 2.71
C TYR A 58 -11.59 -4.49 2.69
N ALA A 59 -10.93 -4.19 1.57
CA ALA A 59 -10.12 -2.99 1.44
C ALA A 59 -11.02 -1.75 1.43
N THR A 60 -10.68 -0.80 2.28
CA THR A 60 -11.35 0.50 2.39
C THR A 60 -10.34 1.64 2.31
N HIS A 61 -9.06 1.34 2.51
CA HIS A 61 -7.97 2.29 2.51
C HIS A 61 -6.78 1.75 1.73
N TRP A 62 -6.03 2.65 1.11
CA TRP A 62 -4.70 2.41 0.57
C TRP A 62 -3.65 2.78 1.62
N LEU A 63 -2.70 1.89 1.84
CA LEU A 63 -1.43 2.25 2.46
C LEU A 63 -0.38 2.32 1.36
N ILE A 64 0.25 3.49 1.21
CA ILE A 64 1.34 3.71 0.26
C ILE A 64 2.58 3.98 1.09
N GLU A 65 3.63 3.21 0.91
CA GLU A 65 4.90 3.41 1.62
C GLU A 65 6.07 3.52 0.64
N ALA A 66 6.94 4.50 0.89
CA ALA A 66 8.28 4.59 0.35
C ALA A 66 9.22 3.87 1.32
N PHE A 67 9.87 2.84 0.83
CA PHE A 67 10.61 1.87 1.60
C PHE A 67 12.04 1.74 1.08
N ASP A 68 13.00 1.68 2.00
CA ASP A 68 14.42 1.45 1.72
C ASP A 68 14.80 0.03 2.13
N TRP A 69 15.33 -0.74 1.18
CA TRP A 69 15.69 -2.14 1.32
C TRP A 69 17.02 -2.50 0.67
N LYS A 70 18.05 -2.75 1.49
CA LYS A 70 19.31 -3.40 1.06
C LYS A 70 19.83 -2.86 -0.29
N HIS A 71 19.96 -1.54 -0.43
CA HIS A 71 20.42 -0.88 -1.66
C HIS A 71 19.40 -0.70 -2.79
N THR A 72 18.14 -0.97 -2.51
CA THR A 72 17.03 -0.66 -3.42
C THR A 72 15.99 0.16 -2.68
N ALA A 73 15.43 1.15 -3.36
CA ALA A 73 14.27 1.86 -2.86
C ALA A 73 13.02 1.34 -3.57
N GLN A 74 11.89 1.31 -2.85
CA GLN A 74 10.65 0.78 -3.36
C GLN A 74 9.49 1.66 -2.94
N ILE A 75 8.50 1.81 -3.81
CA ILE A 75 7.17 2.28 -3.41
C ILE A 75 6.26 1.06 -3.41
N ARG A 76 5.58 0.83 -2.30
CA ARG A 76 4.68 -0.31 -2.12
C ARG A 76 3.28 0.19 -1.82
N VAL A 77 2.30 -0.44 -2.43
CA VAL A 77 0.89 -0.12 -2.27
C VAL A 77 0.16 -1.33 -1.72
N PHE A 78 -0.53 -1.15 -0.60
CA PHE A 78 -1.30 -2.21 0.05
C PHE A 78 -2.79 -1.83 0.13
N PRO A 79 -3.69 -2.70 -0.34
CA PRO A 79 -5.10 -2.62 -0.02
C PRO A 79 -5.31 -3.03 1.45
N CYS A 80 -5.90 -2.14 2.24
CA CYS A 80 -6.03 -2.29 3.69
C CYS A 80 -7.44 -1.96 4.17
N SER A 81 -7.81 -2.51 5.32
CA SER A 81 -8.93 -2.00 6.10
C SER A 81 -8.59 -0.63 6.70
N LYS A 82 -9.59 0.09 7.21
CA LYS A 82 -9.44 1.38 7.92
C LYS A 82 -8.45 1.38 9.10
N ASN A 83 -8.11 0.20 9.62
CA ASN A 83 -7.16 0.04 10.71
C ASN A 83 -5.76 -0.38 10.21
N GLY A 84 -5.54 -0.41 8.88
CA GLY A 84 -4.31 -0.86 8.24
C GLY A 84 -4.14 -2.36 8.15
N GLY A 85 -5.21 -3.13 8.44
CA GLY A 85 -5.19 -4.58 8.36
C GLY A 85 -5.31 -5.08 6.93
N THR A 86 -4.56 -6.13 6.59
CA THR A 86 -4.55 -6.77 5.27
C THR A 86 -4.44 -8.30 5.40
N THR A 87 -4.90 -9.03 4.38
CA THR A 87 -4.80 -10.50 4.27
C THR A 87 -3.40 -10.96 3.87
N SER A 88 -2.63 -10.12 3.17
CA SER A 88 -1.32 -10.43 2.61
C SER A 88 -0.24 -9.49 3.13
N ASN A 89 0.96 -10.00 3.34
CA ASN A 89 2.15 -9.20 3.62
C ASN A 89 2.82 -8.67 2.34
N SER A 90 2.31 -9.03 1.16
CA SER A 90 2.81 -8.58 -0.13
C SER A 90 1.94 -7.44 -0.65
N PRO A 91 2.55 -6.37 -1.22
CA PRO A 91 1.79 -5.27 -1.79
C PRO A 91 1.11 -5.70 -3.09
N VAL A 92 0.01 -5.02 -3.42
CA VAL A 92 -0.68 -5.24 -4.72
C VAL A 92 0.10 -4.61 -5.86
N GLN A 93 0.86 -3.54 -5.58
CA GLN A 93 1.74 -2.90 -6.55
C GLN A 93 3.07 -2.55 -5.88
N MET A 94 4.16 -2.77 -6.60
CA MET A 94 5.51 -2.41 -6.19
C MET A 94 6.23 -1.71 -7.34
N ILE A 95 6.77 -0.52 -7.06
CA ILE A 95 7.64 0.23 -7.97
C ILE A 95 9.03 0.14 -7.40
N ILE A 96 9.97 -0.47 -8.14
CA ILE A 96 11.33 -0.72 -7.68
C ILE A 96 12.28 0.26 -8.36
N PHE A 97 13.14 0.89 -7.57
CA PHE A 97 14.20 1.76 -8.03
C PHE A 97 15.54 1.05 -7.85
N ASN A 98 16.32 0.97 -8.94
CA ASN A 98 17.61 0.29 -8.94
C ASN A 98 18.67 1.04 -8.11
N ASP A 99 18.49 2.35 -7.90
CA ASP A 99 19.40 3.18 -7.14
C ASP A 99 18.70 3.74 -5.88
N GLU A 100 19.46 3.96 -4.80
CA GLU A 100 19.01 4.63 -3.57
C GLU A 100 18.79 6.16 -3.76
N ASN A 101 18.27 6.60 -4.91
CA ASN A 101 17.97 8.01 -5.14
C ASN A 101 16.70 8.43 -4.39
N VAL A 102 16.87 8.76 -3.11
CA VAL A 102 15.80 9.17 -2.19
C VAL A 102 14.94 10.29 -2.77
N LYS A 103 15.54 11.25 -3.51
CA LYS A 103 14.79 12.37 -4.10
C LYS A 103 13.84 11.90 -5.20
N GLN A 104 14.29 10.99 -6.06
CA GLN A 104 13.47 10.39 -7.11
C GLN A 104 12.32 9.56 -6.51
N VAL A 105 12.63 8.77 -5.49
CA VAL A 105 11.64 7.93 -4.77
C VAL A 105 10.58 8.81 -4.13
N LEU A 106 10.97 9.88 -3.44
CA LEU A 106 10.03 10.81 -2.81
C LEU A 106 9.18 11.58 -3.82
N ASN A 107 9.73 11.94 -4.99
CA ASN A 107 8.97 12.58 -6.05
C ASN A 107 7.96 11.62 -6.67
N THR A 108 8.35 10.37 -6.94
CA THR A 108 7.44 9.36 -7.48
C THR A 108 6.37 9.00 -6.46
N PHE A 109 6.73 8.91 -5.18
CA PHE A 109 5.80 8.71 -4.07
C PHE A 109 4.72 9.80 -4.04
N LYS A 110 5.10 11.07 -4.20
CA LYS A 110 4.11 12.17 -4.25
C LYS A 110 3.15 12.02 -5.43
N LYS A 111 3.66 11.68 -6.62
CA LYS A 111 2.82 11.45 -7.81
C LYS A 111 1.84 10.31 -7.57
N VAL A 112 2.30 9.17 -7.06
CA VAL A 112 1.43 8.02 -6.72
C VAL A 112 0.33 8.44 -5.74
N VAL A 113 0.67 9.22 -4.72
CA VAL A 113 -0.31 9.73 -3.75
C VAL A 113 -1.34 10.66 -4.39
N GLU A 114 -0.93 11.52 -5.32
CA GLU A 114 -1.83 12.43 -6.05
C GLU A 114 -2.75 11.66 -7.02
N ASP A 115 -2.22 10.66 -7.72
CA ASP A 115 -2.98 9.82 -8.63
C ASP A 115 -4.00 8.96 -7.87
N MET A 116 -3.63 8.44 -6.69
CA MET A 116 -4.55 7.76 -5.77
C MET A 116 -5.67 8.69 -5.29
N LYS A 117 -5.34 9.93 -4.91
CA LYS A 117 -6.35 10.92 -4.49
C LYS A 117 -7.29 11.32 -5.62
N SER A 118 -6.85 11.23 -6.86
CA SER A 118 -7.66 11.51 -8.05
C SER A 118 -8.35 10.29 -8.65
N ASP A 119 -8.24 9.12 -8.00
CA ASP A 119 -8.89 7.86 -8.42
C ASP A 119 -8.42 7.42 -9.84
N ARG A 120 -7.13 7.65 -10.12
CA ARG A 120 -6.46 7.38 -11.40
C ARG A 120 -5.28 6.42 -11.27
N PHE A 121 -5.06 5.84 -10.10
CA PHE A 121 -3.88 5.02 -9.83
C PHE A 121 -3.70 3.88 -10.83
N TRP A 122 -4.77 3.16 -11.17
CA TRP A 122 -4.72 2.04 -12.13
C TRP A 122 -4.55 2.46 -13.60
N GLN A 123 -4.61 3.76 -13.90
CA GLN A 123 -4.46 4.30 -15.26
C GLN A 123 -3.03 4.74 -15.58
N THR A 124 -2.16 4.79 -14.57
CA THR A 124 -0.80 5.31 -14.69
C THR A 124 0.21 4.17 -14.56
N ILE A 125 1.16 4.11 -15.51
CA ILE A 125 2.33 3.22 -15.44
C ILE A 125 3.49 4.04 -14.87
N TYR A 126 4.15 3.49 -13.85
CA TYR A 126 5.26 4.13 -13.12
C TYR A 126 6.59 3.42 -13.34
#